data_AF-A0A0F9P5Y4-F1
#
_entry.id   AF-A0A0F9P5Y4-F1
#
_cell.length_a   1.000
_cell.length_b   1.000
_cell.length_c   1.000
_cell.angle_alpha   90.00
_cell.angle_beta   90.00
_cell.angle_gamma   90.00
#
_symmetry.space_group_name_H-M   'P 1'
#
loop_
_entity.id
_entity.type
_entity.pdbx_description
1 polymer ?
#
loop_
_entity_poly.entity_id
_entity_poly.type
_entity_poly.pdbx_seq_one_letter_code
_entity_poly.pdbx_strand_id
1 'polypeptide(L)'
;MKLITESPILQSVTRVGKVKYWQMVAFSENGSFYYQKSWWQEGSKVQSSTPTEVLGKNVGRANETSPRDQLLSEFDSRVKKQRDKGYSEDGSASHIPTKPMLANKYKDKKHLVTYPCFVQPKLDGFRMLKEGDGKIAYTRGGKEHTRECVEHLMWDTGNVMVDGELMLPGNRPLQETSRAAKKFREGVSPTLLYFVYDVVEPDMPFAARSEMLRSLVDRFGQAPAPANVVLVETLEVASEKELFEAHKHFTSQGFEGTIVRSGQDGYNIGHRSSSLLKVKDFQDAEFRVVDIIEGRGSFKGKAICVCETDSGKTFKAVPEGSSEHRREIYTNRDEYIGKWLTVRFQTYSNSGTPTGNTVGVDFREDGEF
;
A
#
# COMPACT_ATOMS: atom_id res chain seq x y z
N MET A 1 35.99 -9.33 6.64
CA MET A 1 34.65 -9.91 6.38
C MET A 1 34.58 -11.43 6.63
N LYS A 2 33.59 -11.91 7.39
CA LYS A 2 33.26 -13.34 7.59
C LYS A 2 31.79 -13.59 7.24
N LEU A 3 31.53 -14.47 6.26
CA LEU A 3 30.16 -14.85 5.87
C LEU A 3 29.44 -15.56 7.02
N ILE A 4 28.17 -15.21 7.24
CA ILE A 4 27.29 -15.85 8.23
C ILE A 4 26.26 -16.71 7.52
N THR A 5 25.57 -16.15 6.52
CA THR A 5 24.60 -16.88 5.70
C THR A 5 24.36 -16.13 4.39
N GLU A 6 23.87 -16.83 3.37
CA GLU A 6 23.44 -16.26 2.10
C GLU A 6 22.16 -16.94 1.61
N SER A 7 21.36 -16.20 0.86
CA SER A 7 20.12 -16.73 0.31
C SER A 7 20.46 -17.48 -0.97
N PRO A 8 19.62 -18.44 -1.39
CA PRO A 8 19.66 -18.86 -2.78
C PRO A 8 19.43 -17.64 -3.69
N ILE A 9 19.89 -17.73 -4.93
CA ILE A 9 19.54 -16.75 -5.96
C ILE A 9 18.06 -16.95 -6.27
N LEU A 10 17.27 -15.93 -5.98
CA LEU A 10 15.86 -15.93 -6.31
C LEU A 10 15.67 -15.20 -7.65
N GLN A 11 14.82 -15.74 -8.52
CA GLN A 11 14.50 -15.18 -9.82
C GLN A 11 13.00 -14.89 -9.97
N SER A 12 12.67 -14.00 -10.88
CA SER A 12 11.30 -13.66 -11.26
C SER A 12 11.31 -13.11 -12.69
N VAL A 13 10.17 -13.10 -13.37
CA VAL A 13 10.07 -12.62 -14.76
C VAL A 13 9.46 -11.21 -14.77
N THR A 14 9.99 -10.34 -15.63
CA THR A 14 9.44 -9.00 -15.87
C THR A 14 8.27 -9.05 -16.85
N ARG A 15 7.50 -7.97 -16.96
CA ARG A 15 6.38 -7.87 -17.93
C ARG A 15 6.82 -8.13 -19.38
N VAL A 16 8.09 -7.85 -19.71
CA VAL A 16 8.67 -8.01 -21.05
C VAL A 16 9.39 -9.35 -21.22
N GLY A 17 9.18 -10.32 -20.31
CA GLY A 17 9.76 -11.66 -20.40
C GLY A 17 11.20 -11.81 -19.92
N LYS A 18 11.90 -10.72 -19.58
CA LYS A 18 13.27 -10.80 -19.05
C LYS A 18 13.31 -11.33 -17.62
N VAL A 19 14.28 -12.19 -17.32
CA VAL A 19 14.53 -12.69 -15.96
C VAL A 19 15.28 -11.65 -15.13
N LYS A 20 14.81 -11.44 -13.90
CA LYS A 20 15.48 -10.62 -12.88
C LYS A 20 15.84 -11.51 -11.69
N TYR A 21 17.00 -11.24 -11.12
CA TYR A 21 17.58 -12.02 -10.04
C TYR A 21 17.77 -11.16 -8.79
N TRP A 22 17.77 -11.82 -7.64
CA TRP A 22 17.98 -11.20 -6.34
C TRP A 22 18.69 -12.18 -5.41
N GLN A 23 19.66 -11.69 -4.65
CA GLN A 23 20.33 -12.44 -3.59
C GLN A 23 20.57 -11.54 -2.39
N MET A 24 20.66 -12.13 -1.20
CA MET A 24 21.06 -11.43 0.01
C MET A 24 22.12 -12.22 0.75
N VAL A 25 23.09 -11.49 1.28
CA VAL A 25 24.23 -12.04 2.02
C VAL A 25 24.29 -11.35 3.37
N ALA A 26 24.54 -12.12 4.43
CA ALA A 26 24.72 -11.64 5.80
C ALA A 26 26.12 -12.04 6.28
N PHE A 27 26.85 -11.09 6.85
CA PHE A 27 28.26 -11.26 7.23
C PHE A 27 28.61 -10.43 8.46
N SER A 28 29.73 -10.76 9.09
CA SER A 28 30.33 -9.96 10.16
C SER A 28 31.65 -9.33 9.72
N GLU A 29 31.94 -8.14 10.22
CA GLU A 29 33.19 -7.42 9.99
C GLU A 29 33.50 -6.55 11.21
N ASN A 30 34.74 -6.61 11.71
CA ASN A 30 35.20 -5.82 12.87
C ASN A 30 34.27 -5.88 14.09
N GLY A 31 33.73 -7.07 14.39
CA GLY A 31 32.79 -7.29 15.50
C GLY A 31 31.36 -6.82 15.27
N SER A 32 31.09 -6.18 14.12
CA SER A 32 29.77 -5.70 13.72
C SER A 32 29.12 -6.62 12.69
N PHE A 33 27.79 -6.54 12.57
CA PHE A 33 26.96 -7.46 11.78
C PHE A 33 26.26 -6.70 10.66
N TYR A 34 26.33 -7.24 9.44
CA TYR A 34 25.84 -6.57 8.24
C TYR A 34 25.03 -7.51 7.36
N TYR A 35 24.13 -6.94 6.58
CA TYR A 35 23.60 -7.59 5.39
C TYR A 35 23.79 -6.72 4.14
N GLN A 36 23.88 -7.37 2.99
CA GLN A 36 23.92 -6.73 1.68
C GLN A 36 22.96 -7.46 0.72
N LYS A 37 22.28 -6.71 -0.14
CA LYS A 37 21.42 -7.27 -1.17
C LYS A 37 22.02 -6.98 -2.53
N SER A 38 21.90 -7.94 -3.42
CA SER A 38 22.30 -7.82 -4.82
C SER A 38 21.12 -8.12 -5.74
N TRP A 39 21.06 -7.42 -6.86
CA TRP A 39 20.03 -7.62 -7.87
C TRP A 39 20.58 -7.34 -9.27
N TRP A 40 20.10 -8.09 -10.25
CA TRP A 40 20.49 -7.94 -11.65
C TRP A 40 19.38 -8.43 -12.57
N GLN A 41 19.52 -8.12 -13.84
CA GLN A 41 18.71 -8.70 -14.91
C GLN A 41 19.63 -9.54 -15.79
N GLU A 42 19.04 -10.48 -16.52
CA GLU A 42 19.75 -11.22 -17.56
C GLU A 42 20.51 -10.26 -18.50
N GLY A 43 21.81 -10.53 -18.69
CA GLY A 43 22.71 -9.70 -19.50
C GLY A 43 23.12 -8.35 -18.90
N SER A 44 22.75 -8.04 -17.65
CA SER A 44 23.10 -6.78 -16.97
C SER A 44 24.12 -6.98 -15.86
N LYS A 45 24.88 -5.93 -15.52
CA LYS A 45 25.81 -5.94 -14.38
C LYS A 45 25.05 -6.09 -13.05
N VAL A 46 25.69 -6.78 -12.10
CA VAL A 46 25.19 -6.91 -10.73
C VAL A 46 25.25 -5.58 -10.00
N GLN A 47 24.12 -5.18 -9.43
CA GLN A 47 24.01 -4.03 -8.55
C GLN A 47 23.83 -4.52 -7.11
N SER A 48 24.41 -3.78 -6.16
CA SER A 48 24.30 -4.10 -4.75
C SER A 48 24.01 -2.87 -3.90
N SER A 49 23.30 -3.07 -2.79
CA SER A 49 23.13 -2.01 -1.80
C SER A 49 24.42 -1.78 -1.03
N THR A 50 24.58 -0.60 -0.42
CA THR A 50 25.56 -0.43 0.67
C THR A 50 25.27 -1.47 1.77
N PRO A 51 26.28 -2.11 2.37
CA PRO A 51 26.10 -2.96 3.53
C PRO A 51 25.32 -2.22 4.62
N THR A 52 24.26 -2.86 5.12
CA THR A 52 23.45 -2.33 6.21
C THR A 52 23.86 -3.00 7.50
N GLU A 53 24.39 -2.20 8.43
CA GLU A 53 24.68 -2.64 9.79
C GLU A 53 23.38 -2.98 10.55
N VAL A 54 23.42 -4.06 11.32
CA VAL A 54 22.32 -4.52 12.15
C VAL A 54 22.74 -4.41 13.61
N LEU A 55 21.97 -3.62 14.35
CA LEU A 55 22.12 -3.46 15.79
C LEU A 55 21.08 -4.34 16.51
N GLY A 56 21.38 -4.72 17.75
CA GLY A 56 20.42 -5.37 18.64
C GLY A 56 19.19 -4.50 18.89
N LYS A 57 18.05 -5.13 19.21
CA LYS A 57 16.81 -4.41 19.54
C LYS A 57 16.40 -4.67 20.98
N ASN A 58 15.64 -3.73 21.53
CA ASN A 58 15.07 -3.80 22.89
C ASN A 58 16.12 -4.04 23.99
N VAL A 59 17.32 -3.46 23.84
CA VAL A 59 18.39 -3.56 24.85
C VAL A 59 17.86 -3.17 26.23
N GLY A 60 18.06 -4.02 27.22
CA GLY A 60 17.56 -3.85 28.59
C GLY A 60 16.10 -4.26 28.82
N ARG A 61 15.46 -4.96 27.88
CA ARG A 61 14.09 -5.50 28.04
C ARG A 61 14.08 -7.02 27.91
N ALA A 62 13.02 -7.66 28.42
CA ALA A 62 12.87 -9.12 28.37
C ALA A 62 12.89 -9.72 26.94
N ASN A 63 12.65 -8.92 25.90
CA ASN A 63 12.70 -9.30 24.49
C ASN A 63 13.90 -8.69 23.74
N GLU A 64 15.01 -8.50 24.45
CA GLU A 64 16.29 -8.08 23.88
C GLU A 64 16.78 -9.08 22.82
N THR A 65 17.31 -8.57 21.72
CA THR A 65 17.94 -9.38 20.67
C THR A 65 19.38 -8.94 20.47
N SER A 66 20.30 -9.91 20.40
CA SER A 66 21.69 -9.62 20.03
C SER A 66 21.77 -9.12 18.57
N PRO A 67 22.81 -8.37 18.17
CA PRO A 67 23.00 -7.97 16.78
C PRO A 67 22.99 -9.17 15.80
N ARG A 68 23.52 -10.31 16.22
CA ARG A 68 23.54 -11.54 15.42
C ARG A 68 22.16 -12.15 15.26
N ASP A 69 21.38 -12.28 16.34
CA ASP A 69 20.03 -12.85 16.27
C ASP A 69 19.10 -11.90 15.48
N GLN A 70 19.26 -10.60 15.69
CA GLN A 70 18.56 -9.59 14.92
C GLN A 70 18.90 -9.65 13.43
N LEU A 71 20.17 -9.92 13.08
CA LEU A 71 20.61 -10.11 11.69
C LEU A 71 19.90 -11.30 11.05
N LEU A 72 19.90 -12.46 11.70
CA LEU A 72 19.26 -13.68 11.17
C LEU A 72 17.74 -13.48 11.01
N SER A 73 17.09 -12.89 12.01
CA SER A 73 15.66 -12.58 11.95
C SER A 73 15.31 -11.61 10.80
N GLU A 74 16.10 -10.55 10.60
CA GLU A 74 15.90 -9.62 9.48
C GLU A 74 16.22 -10.27 8.13
N PHE A 75 17.21 -11.16 8.08
CA PHE A 75 17.58 -11.92 6.90
C PHE A 75 16.42 -12.79 6.44
N ASP A 76 15.89 -13.66 7.30
CA ASP A 76 14.77 -14.55 6.99
C ASP A 76 13.52 -13.76 6.58
N SER A 77 13.21 -12.69 7.30
CA SER A 77 12.08 -11.83 6.99
C SER A 77 12.19 -11.20 5.59
N ARG A 78 13.40 -10.79 5.19
CA ARG A 78 13.65 -10.17 3.88
C ARG A 78 13.61 -11.18 2.75
N VAL A 79 14.20 -12.37 2.93
CA VAL A 79 14.11 -13.47 1.97
C VAL A 79 12.65 -13.87 1.76
N LYS A 80 11.89 -14.08 2.85
CA LYS A 80 10.45 -14.36 2.79
C LYS A 80 9.68 -13.25 2.06
N LYS A 81 9.94 -11.99 2.39
CA LYS A 81 9.32 -10.84 1.71
C LYS A 81 9.67 -10.79 0.22
N GLN A 82 10.82 -11.31 -0.19
CA GLN A 82 11.18 -11.39 -1.59
C GLN A 82 10.41 -12.52 -2.28
N ARG A 83 10.25 -13.68 -1.63
CA ARG A 83 9.37 -14.77 -2.12
C ARG A 83 7.91 -14.32 -2.26
N ASP A 84 7.38 -13.57 -1.28
CA ASP A 84 6.04 -12.95 -1.33
C ASP A 84 5.88 -11.98 -2.53
N LYS A 85 6.97 -11.51 -3.13
CA LYS A 85 6.94 -10.71 -4.37
C LYS A 85 6.87 -11.54 -5.65
N GLY A 86 6.82 -12.86 -5.55
CA GLY A 86 6.85 -13.78 -6.69
C GLY A 86 8.27 -14.06 -7.19
N TYR A 87 9.26 -14.00 -6.30
CA TYR A 87 10.60 -14.50 -6.59
C TYR A 87 10.71 -15.94 -6.07
N SER A 88 11.31 -16.82 -6.87
CA SER A 88 11.46 -18.23 -6.54
C SER A 88 12.83 -18.73 -6.96
N GLU A 89 13.21 -19.92 -6.51
CA GLU A 89 14.45 -20.56 -6.99
C GLU A 89 14.22 -21.10 -8.41
N ASP A 90 15.31 -21.32 -9.14
CA ASP A 90 15.21 -21.90 -10.47
C ASP A 90 14.56 -23.29 -10.43
N GLY A 91 13.65 -23.54 -11.37
CA GLY A 91 12.85 -24.77 -11.42
C GLY A 91 11.74 -24.92 -10.37
N SER A 92 11.57 -23.98 -9.42
CA SER A 92 10.48 -24.06 -8.44
C SER A 92 9.18 -23.44 -8.96
N ALA A 93 8.07 -24.18 -8.88
CA ALA A 93 6.75 -23.69 -9.22
C ALA A 93 6.37 -22.54 -8.26
N SER A 94 6.38 -21.32 -8.76
CA SER A 94 5.94 -20.17 -7.97
C SER A 94 4.42 -20.12 -7.97
N HIS A 95 3.76 -20.50 -6.86
CA HIS A 95 2.38 -20.06 -6.63
C HIS A 95 2.43 -18.56 -6.35
N ILE A 96 2.30 -17.75 -7.40
CA ILE A 96 2.25 -16.30 -7.27
C ILE A 96 0.77 -15.94 -7.14
N PRO A 97 0.28 -15.60 -5.94
CA PRO A 97 -1.09 -15.17 -5.79
C PRO A 97 -1.31 -13.93 -6.66
N THR A 98 -2.41 -13.93 -7.39
CA THR A 98 -2.84 -12.81 -8.23
C THR A 98 -2.91 -11.55 -7.39
N LYS A 99 -2.25 -10.49 -7.85
CA LYS A 99 -2.20 -9.19 -7.15
C LYS A 99 -3.17 -8.20 -7.77
N PRO A 100 -3.75 -7.29 -6.98
CA PRO A 100 -4.66 -6.30 -7.52
C PRO A 100 -3.95 -5.32 -8.43
N MET A 101 -4.71 -4.80 -9.40
CA MET A 101 -4.39 -3.59 -10.14
C MET A 101 -4.33 -2.40 -9.19
N LEU A 102 -3.39 -1.48 -9.42
CA LEU A 102 -3.13 -0.34 -8.54
C LEU A 102 -3.41 0.99 -9.25
N ALA A 103 -4.03 1.93 -8.53
CA ALA A 103 -4.34 3.23 -9.10
C ALA A 103 -3.10 4.16 -9.18
N ASN A 104 -2.98 4.93 -10.26
CA ASN A 104 -2.10 6.10 -10.32
C ASN A 104 -2.78 7.35 -9.72
N LYS A 105 -2.03 8.40 -9.41
CA LYS A 105 -2.63 9.68 -8.99
C LYS A 105 -3.26 10.35 -10.20
N TYR A 106 -4.48 10.88 -10.04
CA TYR A 106 -5.16 11.60 -11.12
C TYR A 106 -4.36 12.81 -11.61
N LYS A 107 -3.87 13.67 -10.69
CA LYS A 107 -3.08 14.87 -11.05
C LYS A 107 -1.90 14.56 -11.99
N ASP A 108 -1.22 13.44 -11.78
CA ASP A 108 -0.04 13.04 -12.55
C ASP A 108 -0.38 12.48 -13.94
N LYS A 109 -1.62 12.01 -14.16
CA LYS A 109 -2.03 11.22 -15.33
C LYS A 109 -3.34 11.67 -15.97
N LYS A 110 -3.91 12.80 -15.56
CA LYS A 110 -5.22 13.29 -16.05
C LYS A 110 -5.30 13.46 -17.57
N HIS A 111 -4.17 13.77 -18.22
CA HIS A 111 -4.08 13.89 -19.68
C HIS A 111 -4.28 12.56 -20.43
N LEU A 112 -4.29 11.42 -19.73
CA LEU A 112 -4.56 10.11 -20.30
C LEU A 112 -6.04 9.70 -20.15
N VAL A 113 -6.87 10.52 -19.51
CA VAL A 113 -8.28 10.19 -19.29
C VAL A 113 -9.07 10.50 -20.56
N THR A 114 -9.74 9.48 -21.08
CA THR A 114 -10.72 9.61 -22.16
C THR A 114 -12.13 9.55 -21.58
N TYR A 115 -12.98 10.51 -21.95
CA TYR A 115 -14.39 10.53 -21.58
C TYR A 115 -15.27 10.02 -22.76
N PRO A 116 -16.45 9.41 -22.49
CA PRO A 116 -16.97 9.11 -21.16
C PRO A 116 -16.13 8.05 -20.43
N CYS A 117 -16.13 8.11 -19.11
CA CYS A 117 -15.46 7.12 -18.26
C CYS A 117 -16.28 6.82 -17.01
N PHE A 118 -15.85 5.81 -16.26
CA PHE A 118 -16.55 5.39 -15.04
C PHE A 118 -15.85 5.91 -13.79
N VAL A 119 -16.64 6.23 -12.77
CA VAL A 119 -16.17 6.66 -11.46
C VAL A 119 -16.83 5.86 -10.35
N GLN A 120 -16.07 5.61 -9.29
CA GLN A 120 -16.52 4.90 -8.09
C GLN A 120 -16.01 5.65 -6.84
N PRO A 121 -16.69 5.58 -5.69
CA PRO A 121 -16.15 6.11 -4.46
C PRO A 121 -14.82 5.42 -4.12
N LYS A 122 -13.85 6.22 -3.67
CA LYS A 122 -12.60 5.67 -3.13
C LYS A 122 -12.83 5.27 -1.68
N LEU A 123 -12.81 3.97 -1.45
CA LEU A 123 -12.93 3.39 -0.11
C LEU A 123 -11.60 3.48 0.68
N ASP A 124 -11.72 3.62 2.00
CA ASP A 124 -10.62 3.55 2.97
C ASP A 124 -10.70 2.26 3.80
N GLY A 125 -10.57 1.12 3.11
CA GLY A 125 -10.71 -0.21 3.72
C GLY A 125 -9.48 -1.10 3.54
N PHE A 126 -9.69 -2.39 3.79
CA PHE A 126 -8.66 -3.40 3.68
C PHE A 126 -8.89 -4.28 2.45
N ARG A 127 -8.22 -3.94 1.34
CA ARG A 127 -8.26 -4.65 0.04
C ARG A 127 -8.26 -6.18 0.16
N MET A 128 -9.22 -6.81 -0.53
CA MET A 128 -9.36 -8.26 -0.67
C MET A 128 -9.58 -8.65 -2.13
N LEU A 129 -8.93 -9.72 -2.57
CA LEU A 129 -9.24 -10.43 -3.82
C LEU A 129 -9.73 -11.82 -3.46
N LYS A 130 -10.96 -12.16 -3.84
CA LYS A 130 -11.59 -13.45 -3.59
C LYS A 130 -11.47 -14.33 -4.82
N GLU A 131 -10.92 -15.54 -4.68
CA GLU A 131 -10.89 -16.52 -5.78
C GLU A 131 -12.29 -16.93 -6.22
N GLY A 132 -12.39 -17.38 -7.47
CA GLY A 132 -13.69 -17.66 -8.08
C GLY A 132 -14.42 -18.85 -7.48
N ASP A 133 -13.71 -19.82 -6.90
CA ASP A 133 -14.31 -20.95 -6.19
C ASP A 133 -14.88 -20.58 -4.81
N GLY A 134 -14.61 -19.34 -4.36
CA GLY A 134 -15.06 -18.85 -3.07
C GLY A 134 -14.40 -19.54 -1.88
N LYS A 135 -13.18 -20.08 -2.00
CA LYS A 135 -12.50 -20.74 -0.86
C LYS A 135 -11.36 -19.92 -0.28
N ILE A 136 -10.64 -19.20 -1.13
CA ILE A 136 -9.45 -18.46 -0.74
C ILE A 136 -9.62 -16.98 -1.08
N ALA A 137 -9.11 -16.12 -0.21
CA ALA A 137 -9.02 -14.69 -0.47
C ALA A 137 -7.62 -14.17 -0.12
N TYR A 138 -7.14 -13.21 -0.90
CA TYR A 138 -5.82 -12.61 -0.74
C TYR A 138 -5.92 -11.13 -0.37
N THR A 139 -5.03 -10.70 0.51
CA THR A 139 -4.73 -9.30 0.76
C THR A 139 -4.05 -8.67 -0.46
N ARG A 140 -4.01 -7.33 -0.50
CA ARG A 140 -3.18 -6.59 -1.48
C ARG A 140 -1.73 -7.08 -1.61
N GLY A 141 -1.14 -7.57 -0.52
CA GLY A 141 0.23 -8.07 -0.50
C GLY A 141 0.41 -9.46 -1.12
N GLY A 142 -0.67 -10.14 -1.49
CA GLY A 142 -0.65 -11.55 -1.89
C GLY A 142 -0.61 -12.53 -0.72
N LYS A 143 -0.93 -12.09 0.51
CA LYS A 143 -1.08 -13.00 1.64
C LYS A 143 -2.52 -13.46 1.75
N GLU A 144 -2.73 -14.74 2.00
CA GLU A 144 -4.06 -15.28 2.30
C GLU A 144 -4.66 -14.59 3.53
N HIS A 145 -5.96 -14.30 3.49
CA HIS A 145 -6.71 -13.83 4.64
C HIS A 145 -6.96 -14.97 5.63
N THR A 146 -7.03 -14.64 6.91
CA THR A 146 -7.48 -15.60 7.93
C THR A 146 -8.92 -16.00 7.62
N ARG A 147 -9.16 -17.28 7.32
CA ARG A 147 -10.44 -17.80 6.82
C ARG A 147 -11.61 -17.40 7.71
N GLU A 148 -11.47 -17.56 9.02
CA GLU A 148 -12.50 -17.26 10.01
C GLU A 148 -12.92 -15.78 10.00
N CYS A 149 -12.05 -14.88 9.54
CA CYS A 149 -12.38 -13.45 9.44
C CYS A 149 -13.29 -13.13 8.24
N VAL A 150 -13.28 -13.94 7.19
CA VAL A 150 -13.90 -13.62 5.89
C VAL A 150 -14.86 -14.68 5.39
N GLU A 151 -15.03 -15.80 6.11
CA GLU A 151 -15.82 -16.95 5.65
C GLU A 151 -17.27 -16.57 5.28
N HIS A 152 -17.91 -15.65 6.01
CA HIS A 152 -19.26 -15.15 5.72
C HIS A 152 -19.34 -14.29 4.46
N LEU A 153 -18.20 -13.94 3.85
CA LEU A 153 -18.08 -13.13 2.63
C LEU A 153 -17.73 -13.98 1.42
N MET A 154 -17.60 -15.28 1.58
CA MET A 154 -17.15 -16.17 0.53
C MET A 154 -18.34 -16.77 -0.24
N TRP A 155 -18.27 -16.76 -1.57
CA TRP A 155 -19.26 -17.40 -2.45
C TRP A 155 -18.62 -17.79 -3.78
N ASP A 156 -19.24 -18.75 -4.47
CA ASP A 156 -18.81 -19.21 -5.78
C ASP A 156 -19.21 -18.19 -6.87
N THR A 157 -18.23 -17.74 -7.65
CA THR A 157 -18.38 -16.81 -8.78
C THR A 157 -17.99 -17.44 -10.11
N GLY A 158 -18.01 -18.78 -10.22
CA GLY A 158 -17.77 -19.49 -11.46
C GLY A 158 -16.36 -19.27 -12.01
N ASN A 159 -15.35 -19.37 -11.14
CA ASN A 159 -13.93 -19.10 -11.44
C ASN A 159 -13.56 -17.63 -11.72
N VAL A 160 -14.50 -16.69 -11.64
CA VAL A 160 -14.19 -15.26 -11.77
C VAL A 160 -13.69 -14.71 -10.43
N MET A 161 -12.45 -14.21 -10.40
CA MET A 161 -11.89 -13.58 -9.20
C MET A 161 -12.50 -12.19 -8.99
N VAL A 162 -13.01 -11.94 -7.78
CA VAL A 162 -13.66 -10.68 -7.40
C VAL A 162 -12.72 -9.80 -6.59
N ASP A 163 -12.70 -8.52 -6.89
CA ASP A 163 -11.81 -7.53 -6.28
C ASP A 163 -12.61 -6.43 -5.57
N GLY A 164 -12.22 -6.14 -4.33
CA GLY A 164 -12.96 -5.23 -3.47
C GLY A 164 -12.22 -4.82 -2.20
N GLU A 165 -12.93 -4.15 -1.31
CA GLU A 165 -12.41 -3.64 -0.05
C GLU A 165 -13.21 -4.20 1.13
N LEU A 166 -12.53 -4.71 2.16
CA LEU A 166 -13.18 -5.00 3.43
C LEU A 166 -13.37 -3.71 4.22
N MET A 167 -14.56 -3.50 4.79
CA MET A 167 -14.85 -2.38 5.69
C MET A 167 -15.79 -2.82 6.80
N LEU A 168 -15.64 -2.25 8.00
CA LEU A 168 -16.65 -2.38 9.04
C LEU A 168 -17.84 -1.44 8.74
N PRO A 169 -19.06 -1.82 9.15
CA PRO A 169 -20.25 -0.99 8.96
C PRO A 169 -20.11 0.35 9.70
N GLY A 170 -20.72 1.40 9.14
CA GLY A 170 -20.71 2.75 9.71
C GLY A 170 -19.43 3.55 9.47
N ASN A 171 -18.70 3.27 8.38
CA ASN A 171 -17.48 4.00 7.98
C ASN A 171 -16.42 4.10 9.10
N ARG A 172 -16.18 2.99 9.81
CA ARG A 172 -15.20 2.97 10.89
C ARG A 172 -13.77 3.18 10.36
N PRO A 173 -12.85 3.71 11.19
CA PRO A 173 -11.47 3.92 10.80
C PRO A 173 -10.79 2.66 10.23
N LEU A 174 -9.99 2.82 9.18
CA LEU A 174 -9.22 1.75 8.53
C LEU A 174 -8.47 0.84 9.52
N GLN A 175 -7.97 1.42 10.62
CA GLN A 175 -7.23 0.68 11.64
C GLN A 175 -8.08 -0.39 12.33
N GLU A 176 -9.36 -0.12 12.58
CA GLU A 176 -10.30 -1.07 13.17
C GLU A 176 -10.64 -2.18 12.17
N THR A 177 -10.99 -1.80 10.95
CA THR A 177 -11.22 -2.73 9.83
C THR A 177 -10.03 -3.66 9.63
N SER A 178 -8.81 -3.11 9.59
CA SER A 178 -7.57 -3.88 9.45
C SER A 178 -7.34 -4.85 10.60
N ARG A 179 -7.74 -4.49 11.83
CA ARG A 179 -7.62 -5.37 13.00
C ARG A 179 -8.63 -6.53 12.96
N ALA A 180 -9.84 -6.28 12.46
CA ALA A 180 -10.89 -7.30 12.31
C ALA A 180 -10.60 -8.27 11.15
N ALA A 181 -9.98 -7.80 10.08
CA ALA A 181 -9.63 -8.63 8.92
C ALA A 181 -8.38 -9.51 9.18
N LYS A 182 -7.41 -9.05 9.98
CA LYS A 182 -6.14 -9.76 10.20
C LYS A 182 -6.16 -10.80 11.32
N LYS A 183 -7.09 -10.68 12.28
CA LYS A 183 -7.22 -11.62 13.40
C LYS A 183 -8.68 -11.66 13.80
N PHE A 184 -9.22 -12.88 13.91
CA PHE A 184 -10.61 -13.09 14.28
C PHE A 184 -10.96 -12.41 15.60
N ARG A 185 -12.09 -11.71 15.59
CA ARG A 185 -12.66 -11.03 16.75
C ARG A 185 -14.15 -11.34 16.78
N GLU A 186 -14.55 -12.06 17.82
CA GLU A 186 -15.94 -12.40 18.07
C GLU A 186 -16.80 -11.12 18.10
N GLY A 187 -17.97 -11.19 17.47
CA GLY A 187 -18.90 -10.05 17.33
C GLY A 187 -18.45 -8.92 16.40
N VAL A 188 -17.21 -8.93 15.89
CA VAL A 188 -16.69 -7.87 15.01
C VAL A 188 -16.34 -8.40 13.62
N SER A 189 -15.49 -9.42 13.50
CA SER A 189 -15.09 -9.97 12.19
C SER A 189 -16.29 -10.42 11.34
N PRO A 190 -17.32 -11.11 11.90
CA PRO A 190 -18.52 -11.48 11.14
C PRO A 190 -19.36 -10.29 10.63
N THR A 191 -19.09 -9.07 11.10
CA THR A 191 -19.79 -7.85 10.64
C THR A 191 -19.06 -7.17 9.49
N LEU A 192 -17.87 -7.63 9.11
CA LEU A 192 -17.15 -7.10 7.96
C LEU A 192 -18.05 -7.14 6.74
N LEU A 193 -18.01 -6.07 5.96
CA LEU A 193 -18.63 -5.94 4.66
C LEU A 193 -17.55 -6.07 3.59
N TYR A 194 -17.89 -6.69 2.47
CA TYR A 194 -17.04 -6.75 1.29
C TYR A 194 -17.61 -5.86 0.19
N PHE A 195 -17.04 -4.67 0.06
CA PHE A 195 -17.41 -3.72 -0.98
C PHE A 195 -16.70 -4.08 -2.29
N VAL A 196 -17.42 -4.67 -3.24
CA VAL A 196 -16.86 -5.19 -4.50
C VAL A 196 -16.98 -4.16 -5.62
N TYR A 197 -15.92 -3.99 -6.41
CA TYR A 197 -15.86 -2.95 -7.45
C TYR A 197 -15.22 -3.34 -8.78
N ASP A 198 -14.62 -4.54 -8.88
CA ASP A 198 -14.09 -5.05 -10.15
C ASP A 198 -14.02 -6.59 -10.14
N VAL A 199 -13.73 -7.15 -11.30
CA VAL A 199 -13.30 -8.55 -11.48
C VAL A 199 -11.94 -8.60 -12.17
N VAL A 200 -11.17 -9.66 -11.94
CA VAL A 200 -9.83 -9.79 -12.50
C VAL A 200 -9.88 -10.46 -13.88
N GLU A 201 -10.16 -9.66 -14.91
CA GLU A 201 -10.19 -10.08 -16.31
C GLU A 201 -9.19 -9.24 -17.14
N PRO A 202 -7.99 -9.79 -17.47
CA PRO A 202 -6.89 -9.03 -18.09
C PRO A 202 -7.19 -8.50 -19.49
N ASP A 203 -8.10 -9.14 -20.22
CA ASP A 203 -8.39 -8.84 -21.62
C ASP A 203 -9.72 -8.11 -21.81
N MET A 204 -10.42 -7.79 -20.71
CA MET A 204 -11.77 -7.20 -20.75
C MET A 204 -11.76 -5.75 -20.28
N PRO A 205 -12.30 -4.78 -21.04
CA PRO A 205 -12.46 -3.40 -20.60
C PRO A 205 -13.31 -3.26 -19.33
N PHE A 206 -13.10 -2.18 -18.57
CA PHE A 206 -13.79 -2.03 -17.27
C PHE A 206 -15.33 -2.04 -17.38
N ALA A 207 -15.91 -1.48 -18.44
CA ALA A 207 -17.37 -1.49 -18.64
C ALA A 207 -17.94 -2.92 -18.58
N ALA A 208 -17.38 -3.83 -19.38
CA ALA A 208 -17.78 -5.23 -19.42
C ALA A 208 -17.46 -5.97 -18.10
N ARG A 209 -16.34 -5.66 -17.45
CA ARG A 209 -16.03 -6.19 -16.11
C ARG A 209 -17.04 -5.75 -15.06
N SER A 210 -17.49 -4.51 -15.12
CA SER A 210 -18.50 -3.96 -14.20
C SER A 210 -19.87 -4.63 -14.39
N GLU A 211 -20.27 -4.91 -15.63
CA GLU A 211 -21.49 -5.66 -15.93
C GLU A 211 -21.41 -7.11 -15.47
N MET A 212 -20.26 -7.75 -15.68
CA MET A 212 -19.99 -9.09 -15.17
C MET A 212 -20.08 -9.12 -13.64
N LEU A 213 -19.44 -8.19 -12.94
CA LEU A 213 -19.50 -8.09 -11.49
C LEU A 213 -20.95 -7.92 -11.00
N ARG A 214 -21.70 -7.01 -11.62
CA ARG A 214 -23.12 -6.80 -11.28
C ARG A 214 -23.91 -8.10 -11.41
N SER A 215 -23.71 -8.82 -12.51
CA SER A 215 -24.35 -10.12 -12.75
C SER A 215 -23.96 -11.17 -11.71
N LEU A 216 -22.71 -11.18 -11.23
CA LEU A 216 -22.24 -12.09 -10.19
C LEU A 216 -22.82 -11.79 -8.80
N VAL A 217 -23.11 -10.52 -8.52
CA VAL A 217 -23.76 -10.10 -7.26
C VAL A 217 -25.26 -10.36 -7.32
N ASP A 218 -25.90 -10.05 -8.45
CA ASP A 218 -27.35 -10.02 -8.61
C ASP A 218 -27.98 -11.35 -9.07
N ARG A 219 -27.20 -12.44 -9.26
CA ARG A 219 -27.64 -13.67 -9.97
C ARG A 219 -29.09 -14.09 -9.65
N PHE A 220 -29.99 -13.70 -10.54
CA PHE A 220 -31.40 -14.06 -10.52
C PHE A 220 -31.54 -15.59 -10.51
N GLY A 221 -31.94 -16.16 -9.36
CA GLY A 221 -32.32 -17.58 -9.25
C GLY A 221 -31.21 -18.59 -8.91
N GLN A 222 -29.97 -18.16 -8.66
CA GLN A 222 -28.95 -18.98 -7.97
C GLN A 222 -28.66 -18.43 -6.57
N ALA A 223 -27.81 -19.09 -5.78
CA ALA A 223 -27.36 -18.56 -4.50
C ALA A 223 -26.74 -17.15 -4.72
N PRO A 224 -27.40 -16.08 -4.23
CA PRO A 224 -26.93 -14.71 -4.43
C PRO A 224 -25.66 -14.47 -3.62
N ALA A 225 -24.97 -13.35 -3.88
CA ALA A 225 -23.87 -12.96 -3.02
C ALA A 225 -24.35 -12.83 -1.55
N PRO A 226 -23.49 -13.15 -0.56
CA PRO A 226 -23.84 -13.00 0.85
C PRO A 226 -24.33 -11.58 1.17
N ALA A 227 -25.21 -11.43 2.16
CA ALA A 227 -25.80 -10.13 2.53
C ALA A 227 -24.75 -9.06 2.91
N ASN A 228 -23.56 -9.48 3.32
CA ASN A 228 -22.43 -8.61 3.66
C ASN A 228 -21.58 -8.22 2.45
N VAL A 229 -21.89 -8.71 1.25
CA VAL A 229 -21.26 -8.29 -0.01
C VAL A 229 -22.06 -7.12 -0.57
N VAL A 230 -21.37 -6.02 -0.84
CA VAL A 230 -21.99 -4.76 -1.27
C VAL A 230 -21.37 -4.35 -2.61
N LEU A 231 -22.19 -4.26 -3.65
CA LEU A 231 -21.74 -3.73 -4.93
C LEU A 231 -21.47 -2.22 -4.79
N VAL A 232 -20.28 -1.78 -5.19
CA VAL A 232 -19.91 -0.36 -5.14
C VAL A 232 -20.61 0.40 -6.26
N GLU A 233 -21.19 1.55 -5.90
CA GLU A 233 -21.79 2.48 -6.86
C GLU A 233 -20.81 2.84 -7.97
N THR A 234 -21.26 2.74 -9.21
CA THR A 234 -20.47 3.04 -10.40
C THR A 234 -21.26 4.01 -11.27
N LEU A 235 -20.72 5.22 -11.45
CA LEU A 235 -21.33 6.26 -12.26
C LEU A 235 -20.55 6.42 -13.57
N GLU A 236 -21.23 6.63 -14.68
CA GLU A 236 -20.60 7.08 -15.92
C GLU A 236 -20.61 8.61 -15.96
N VAL A 237 -19.47 9.21 -16.31
CA VAL A 237 -19.30 10.66 -16.41
C VAL A 237 -18.78 11.02 -17.80
N ALA A 238 -19.35 12.05 -18.41
CA ALA A 238 -19.01 12.49 -19.76
C ALA A 238 -17.93 13.59 -19.79
N SER A 239 -17.54 14.13 -18.64
CA SER A 239 -16.59 15.25 -18.58
C SER A 239 -15.80 15.32 -17.27
N GLU A 240 -14.71 16.11 -17.27
CA GLU A 240 -13.94 16.42 -16.04
C GLU A 240 -14.83 17.16 -15.01
N LYS A 241 -15.76 17.99 -15.48
CA LYS A 241 -16.71 18.68 -14.62
C LYS A 241 -17.58 17.68 -13.83
N GLU A 242 -18.21 16.73 -14.52
CA GLU A 242 -19.03 15.69 -13.89
C GLU A 242 -18.22 14.77 -12.97
N LEU A 243 -16.96 14.48 -13.32
CA LEU A 243 -16.04 13.77 -12.42
C LEU A 243 -15.89 14.51 -11.07
N PHE A 244 -15.70 15.83 -11.09
CA PHE A 244 -15.55 16.59 -9.85
C PHE A 244 -16.87 16.82 -9.11
N GLU A 245 -18.01 16.79 -9.80
CA GLU A 245 -19.33 16.73 -9.16
C GLU A 245 -19.52 15.39 -8.43
N ALA A 246 -19.22 14.27 -9.08
CA ALA A 246 -19.21 12.95 -8.45
C ALA A 246 -18.19 12.87 -7.31
N HIS A 247 -17.04 13.53 -7.44
CA HIS A 247 -16.05 13.61 -6.36
C HIS A 247 -16.61 14.28 -5.11
N LYS A 248 -17.25 15.45 -5.26
CA LYS A 248 -17.92 16.14 -4.15
C LYS A 248 -19.04 15.30 -3.55
N HIS A 249 -19.80 14.60 -4.39
CA HIS A 249 -20.84 13.68 -3.93
C HIS A 249 -20.25 12.58 -3.04
N PHE A 250 -19.21 11.87 -3.49
CA PHE A 250 -18.60 10.80 -2.70
C PHE A 250 -17.92 11.32 -1.43
N THR A 251 -17.21 12.45 -1.48
CA THR A 251 -16.57 13.00 -0.26
C THR A 251 -17.60 13.51 0.74
N SER A 252 -18.75 14.04 0.29
CA SER A 252 -19.85 14.43 1.19
C SER A 252 -20.48 13.25 1.95
N GLN A 253 -20.36 12.03 1.40
CA GLN A 253 -20.76 10.80 2.07
C GLN A 253 -19.67 10.21 2.99
N GLY A 254 -18.52 10.89 3.11
CA GLY A 254 -17.41 10.47 3.96
C GLY A 254 -16.47 9.44 3.32
N PHE A 255 -16.55 9.23 2.01
CA PHE A 255 -15.55 8.44 1.29
C PHE A 255 -14.25 9.24 1.11
N GLU A 256 -13.13 8.53 0.96
CA GLU A 256 -11.78 9.11 0.88
C GLU A 256 -11.53 9.92 -0.40
N GLY A 257 -12.39 9.76 -1.41
CA GLY A 257 -12.30 10.44 -2.69
C GLY A 257 -12.96 9.64 -3.82
N THR A 258 -12.35 9.63 -5.00
CA THR A 258 -12.90 8.99 -6.20
C THR A 258 -11.86 8.14 -6.92
N ILE A 259 -12.29 6.98 -7.42
CA ILE A 259 -11.57 6.17 -8.39
C ILE A 259 -12.12 6.46 -9.79
N VAL A 260 -11.24 6.74 -10.73
CA VAL A 260 -11.55 6.94 -12.15
C VAL A 260 -11.08 5.71 -12.93
N ARG A 261 -11.94 5.22 -13.81
CA ARG A 261 -11.71 4.05 -14.66
C ARG A 261 -12.01 4.40 -16.10
N SER A 262 -10.95 4.60 -16.90
CA SER A 262 -11.04 5.15 -18.25
C SER A 262 -10.31 4.31 -19.28
N GLY A 263 -10.78 4.31 -20.52
CA GLY A 263 -10.15 3.60 -21.63
C GLY A 263 -10.60 2.15 -21.77
N GLN A 264 -9.95 1.44 -22.70
CA GLN A 264 -10.32 0.08 -23.11
C GLN A 264 -9.31 -0.99 -22.64
N ASP A 265 -8.32 -0.59 -21.84
CA ASP A 265 -7.36 -1.52 -21.26
C ASP A 265 -8.06 -2.48 -20.28
N GLY A 266 -7.65 -3.75 -20.31
CA GLY A 266 -8.11 -4.73 -19.35
C GLY A 266 -7.42 -4.63 -17.98
N TYR A 267 -7.65 -5.61 -17.12
CA TYR A 267 -7.17 -5.56 -15.73
C TYR A 267 -5.65 -5.77 -15.61
N ASN A 268 -4.89 -4.76 -15.20
CA ASN A 268 -3.43 -4.86 -15.05
C ASN A 268 -3.02 -5.49 -13.71
N ILE A 269 -2.97 -6.83 -13.66
CA ILE A 269 -2.59 -7.62 -12.48
C ILE A 269 -1.26 -7.14 -11.87
N GLY A 270 -1.28 -6.79 -10.58
CA GLY A 270 -0.08 -6.43 -9.81
C GLY A 270 0.63 -5.14 -10.22
N HIS A 271 0.09 -4.39 -11.18
CA HIS A 271 0.73 -3.20 -11.74
C HIS A 271 -0.11 -1.95 -11.52
N ARG A 272 0.55 -0.78 -11.56
CA ARG A 272 -0.17 0.49 -11.64
C ARG A 272 -0.69 0.68 -13.06
N SER A 273 -1.95 1.06 -13.19
CA SER A 273 -2.57 1.28 -14.49
C SER A 273 -2.79 2.76 -14.79
N SER A 274 -2.61 3.15 -16.06
CA SER A 274 -3.04 4.44 -16.59
C SER A 274 -4.55 4.55 -16.71
N SER A 275 -5.27 3.42 -16.83
CA SER A 275 -6.73 3.36 -16.88
C SER A 275 -7.39 3.36 -15.51
N LEU A 276 -6.61 3.31 -14.41
CA LEU A 276 -7.11 3.37 -13.03
C LEU A 276 -6.45 4.52 -12.28
N LEU A 277 -7.19 5.61 -12.03
CA LEU A 277 -6.68 6.80 -11.34
C LEU A 277 -7.41 7.05 -10.03
N LYS A 278 -6.76 7.72 -9.08
CA LYS A 278 -7.37 8.17 -7.81
C LYS A 278 -7.35 9.68 -7.70
N VAL A 279 -8.51 10.25 -7.43
CA VAL A 279 -8.73 11.65 -7.03
C VAL A 279 -8.90 11.66 -5.51
N LYS A 280 -8.14 12.52 -4.84
CA LYS A 280 -8.22 12.72 -3.40
C LYS A 280 -8.05 14.20 -3.10
N ASP A 281 -8.77 14.66 -2.11
CA ASP A 281 -8.49 15.92 -1.46
C ASP A 281 -7.29 15.75 -0.52
N PHE A 282 -6.43 16.76 -0.51
CA PHE A 282 -5.35 16.88 0.45
C PHE A 282 -5.69 18.04 1.36
N GLN A 283 -5.41 17.87 2.65
CA GLN A 283 -5.50 18.92 3.64
C GLN A 283 -4.08 19.41 3.90
N ASP A 284 -3.92 20.73 3.96
CA ASP A 284 -2.69 21.38 4.37
C ASP A 284 -2.99 22.01 5.75
N ALA A 285 -2.14 21.73 6.74
CA ALA A 285 -2.20 22.39 8.05
C ALA A 285 -0.78 22.59 8.59
N GLU A 286 -0.61 23.57 9.46
CA GLU A 286 0.69 23.94 10.00
C GLU A 286 0.94 23.23 11.33
N PHE A 287 2.15 22.70 11.48
CA PHE A 287 2.57 22.02 12.70
C PHE A 287 3.97 22.46 13.09
N ARG A 288 4.21 22.60 14.39
CA ARG A 288 5.52 22.95 14.90
C ARG A 288 6.48 21.78 14.75
N VAL A 289 7.66 22.03 14.21
CA VAL A 289 8.74 21.04 14.11
C VAL A 289 9.45 20.97 15.45
N VAL A 290 9.33 19.85 16.14
CA VAL A 290 9.94 19.64 17.46
C VAL A 290 11.26 18.88 17.39
N ASP A 291 11.49 18.13 16.30
CA ASP A 291 12.73 17.42 16.06
C ASP A 291 12.88 17.10 14.57
N ILE A 292 14.09 16.80 14.11
CA ILE A 292 14.37 16.27 12.77
C ILE A 292 15.34 15.11 12.90
N ILE A 293 14.83 13.92 12.58
CA ILE A 293 15.56 12.66 12.74
C ILE A 293 16.08 12.13 11.41
N GLU A 294 17.13 11.32 11.47
CA GLU A 294 17.64 10.61 10.32
C GLU A 294 16.69 9.49 9.87
N GLY A 295 16.42 9.44 8.57
CA GLY A 295 15.75 8.29 7.97
C GLY A 295 16.59 7.01 8.01
N ARG A 296 15.92 5.87 7.85
CA ARG A 296 16.57 4.54 7.77
C ARG A 296 16.54 4.00 6.35
N GLY A 297 17.46 3.07 6.04
CA GLY A 297 17.50 2.40 4.74
C GLY A 297 17.80 3.38 3.59
N SER A 298 16.93 3.46 2.58
CA SER A 298 17.10 4.38 1.45
C SER A 298 17.00 5.88 1.82
N PHE A 299 16.60 6.16 3.06
CA PHE A 299 16.56 7.50 3.64
C PHE A 299 17.69 7.77 4.64
N LYS A 300 18.72 6.91 4.72
CA LYS A 300 19.91 7.20 5.53
C LYS A 300 20.55 8.53 5.09
N GLY A 301 20.90 9.37 6.06
CA GLY A 301 21.42 10.72 5.90
C GLY A 301 20.38 11.76 5.47
N LYS A 302 19.08 11.45 5.50
CA LYS A 302 18.01 12.34 5.01
C LYS A 302 17.03 12.68 6.13
N ALA A 303 16.51 13.90 6.10
CA ALA A 303 15.62 14.43 7.13
C ALA A 303 14.25 13.75 7.12
N ILE A 304 13.74 13.50 8.32
CA ILE A 304 12.33 13.24 8.62
C ILE A 304 11.95 14.20 9.75
N CYS A 305 11.05 15.13 9.48
CA CYS A 305 10.56 16.07 10.48
C CYS A 305 9.64 15.33 11.46
N VAL A 306 9.82 15.60 12.74
CA VAL A 306 8.91 15.22 13.81
C VAL A 306 8.13 16.48 14.17
N CYS A 307 6.83 16.43 13.93
CA CYS A 307 5.95 17.57 14.13
C CYS A 307 5.00 17.28 15.28
N GLU A 308 4.60 18.33 15.99
CA GLU A 308 3.70 18.26 17.14
C GLU A 308 2.34 18.87 16.79
N THR A 309 1.28 18.21 17.25
CA THR A 309 -0.10 18.73 17.22
C THR A 309 -0.38 19.57 18.47
N ASP A 310 -1.40 20.43 18.45
CA ASP A 310 -1.80 21.23 19.63
C ASP A 310 -2.09 20.39 20.89
N SER A 311 -2.42 19.10 20.71
CA SER A 311 -2.62 18.14 21.80
C SER A 311 -1.33 17.55 22.40
N GLY A 312 -0.15 17.98 21.95
CA GLY A 312 1.16 17.48 22.38
C GLY A 312 1.57 16.13 21.78
N LYS A 313 0.80 15.61 20.81
CA LYS A 313 1.13 14.35 20.13
C LYS A 313 2.03 14.61 18.93
N THR A 314 3.03 13.75 18.76
CA THR A 314 3.98 13.84 17.66
C THR A 314 3.67 12.88 16.52
N PHE A 315 4.02 13.30 15.31
CA PHE A 315 3.96 12.49 14.11
C PHE A 315 5.14 12.83 13.18
N LYS A 316 5.38 11.98 12.18
CA LYS A 316 6.49 12.15 11.24
C LYS A 316 5.98 12.66 9.91
N ALA A 317 6.64 13.68 9.37
CA ALA A 317 6.42 14.19 8.02
C ALA A 317 7.72 14.07 7.23
N VAL A 318 7.63 13.59 5.99
CA VAL A 318 8.78 13.56 5.09
C VAL A 318 8.78 14.87 4.30
N PRO A 319 9.84 15.68 4.36
CA PRO A 319 9.94 16.87 3.52
C PRO A 319 9.82 16.51 2.04
N GLU A 320 9.16 17.35 1.25
CA GLU A 320 9.12 17.19 -0.20
C GLU A 320 10.48 17.50 -0.84
N GLY A 321 10.56 17.49 -2.17
CA GLY A 321 11.81 17.75 -2.89
C GLY A 321 12.70 16.52 -3.14
N SER A 322 13.95 16.78 -3.54
CA SER A 322 14.93 15.78 -4.00
C SER A 322 15.59 15.00 -2.85
N SER A 323 16.43 14.01 -3.18
CA SER A 323 17.21 13.31 -2.16
C SER A 323 18.23 14.24 -1.51
N GLU A 324 18.81 15.14 -2.30
CA GLU A 324 19.84 16.12 -1.92
C GLU A 324 19.24 17.16 -0.97
N HIS A 325 18.09 17.72 -1.31
CA HIS A 325 17.38 18.67 -0.47
C HIS A 325 17.09 18.12 0.94
N ARG A 326 16.68 16.85 1.03
CA ARG A 326 16.47 16.21 2.33
C ARG A 326 17.76 15.97 3.12
N ARG A 327 18.91 15.83 2.45
CA ARG A 327 20.20 15.75 3.14
C ARG A 327 20.57 17.12 3.71
N GLU A 328 20.38 18.18 2.93
CA GLU A 328 20.62 19.56 3.37
C GLU A 328 19.80 19.90 4.62
N ILE A 329 18.49 19.62 4.61
CA ILE A 329 17.63 19.81 5.79
C ILE A 329 18.16 19.03 7.00
N TYR A 330 18.68 17.80 6.82
CA TYR A 330 19.18 17.00 7.94
C TYR A 330 20.51 17.54 8.48
N THR A 331 21.39 17.98 7.58
CA THR A 331 22.67 18.61 7.92
C THR A 331 22.44 19.90 8.70
N ASN A 332 21.48 20.72 8.27
CA ASN A 332 21.17 22.03 8.87
C ASN A 332 19.95 21.96 9.81
N ARG A 333 19.67 20.80 10.39
CA ARG A 333 18.41 20.54 11.11
C ARG A 333 18.10 21.53 12.24
N ASP A 334 19.13 22.06 12.89
CA ASP A 334 18.99 22.98 14.02
C ASP A 334 18.33 24.30 13.58
N GLU A 335 18.44 24.69 12.29
CA GLU A 335 17.81 25.88 11.72
C GLU A 335 16.29 25.72 11.50
N TYR A 336 15.80 24.48 11.47
CA TYR A 336 14.41 24.14 11.16
C TYR A 336 13.61 23.71 12.40
N ILE A 337 14.29 23.27 13.46
CA ILE A 337 13.63 22.93 14.73
C ILE A 337 13.05 24.21 15.34
N GLY A 338 11.79 24.13 15.75
CA GLY A 338 11.02 25.25 16.29
C GLY A 338 10.16 25.98 15.27
N LYS A 339 10.49 25.89 13.96
CA LYS A 339 9.71 26.48 12.87
C LYS A 339 8.37 25.77 12.65
N TRP A 340 7.45 26.44 11.99
CA TRP A 340 6.21 25.83 11.51
C TRP A 340 6.46 25.14 10.18
N LEU A 341 5.84 23.98 9.98
CA LEU A 341 5.88 23.23 8.74
C LEU A 341 4.45 23.10 8.23
N THR A 342 4.18 23.63 7.03
CA THR A 342 2.96 23.30 6.30
C THR A 342 3.04 21.82 5.93
N VAL A 343 2.20 20.99 6.56
CA VAL A 343 2.12 19.56 6.28
C VAL A 343 0.88 19.30 5.45
N ARG A 344 1.11 18.66 4.30
CA ARG A 344 0.07 18.06 3.48
C ARG A 344 -0.22 16.64 3.90
N PHE A 345 -1.48 16.31 4.15
CA PHE A 345 -1.94 14.99 4.56
C PHE A 345 -3.34 14.69 4.00
N GLN A 346 -3.88 13.50 4.28
CA GLN A 346 -5.21 13.09 3.77
C GLN A 346 -6.29 13.15 4.84
N THR A 347 -6.00 12.63 6.03
CA THR A 347 -6.96 12.55 7.13
C THR A 347 -6.25 12.58 8.49
N TYR A 348 -7.00 12.71 9.57
CA TYR A 348 -6.49 12.56 10.94
C TYR A 348 -6.70 11.13 11.45
N SER A 349 -5.78 10.65 12.29
CA SER A 349 -5.96 9.41 13.04
C SER A 349 -6.97 9.60 14.19
N ASN A 350 -7.45 8.51 14.79
CA ASN A 350 -8.28 8.56 16.02
C ASN A 350 -7.59 9.31 17.17
N SER A 351 -6.26 9.36 17.15
CA SER A 351 -5.48 10.10 18.12
C SER A 351 -5.30 11.59 17.78
N GLY A 352 -5.86 12.09 16.67
CA GLY A 352 -5.77 13.51 16.28
C GLY A 352 -4.48 13.87 15.53
N THR A 353 -3.72 12.89 15.05
CA THR A 353 -2.48 13.14 14.30
C THR A 353 -2.69 12.96 12.79
N PRO A 354 -2.14 13.85 11.94
CA PRO A 354 -2.15 13.70 10.48
C PRO A 354 -1.68 12.31 10.00
N THR A 355 -2.39 11.74 9.02
CA THR A 355 -2.08 10.43 8.41
C THR A 355 -2.44 10.39 6.92
N GLY A 356 -2.12 9.27 6.26
CA GLY A 356 -2.40 9.06 4.84
C GLY A 356 -1.40 9.76 3.91
N ASN A 357 -0.10 9.64 4.19
CA ASN A 357 1.02 10.30 3.51
C ASN A 357 1.20 11.78 3.90
N THR A 358 1.82 11.98 5.06
CA THR A 358 2.24 13.27 5.62
C THR A 358 3.51 13.77 4.93
N VAL A 359 3.38 14.87 4.19
CA VAL A 359 4.45 15.50 3.44
C VAL A 359 4.66 16.91 3.96
N GLY A 360 5.87 17.21 4.42
CA GLY A 360 6.26 18.59 4.73
C GLY A 360 6.45 19.36 3.43
N VAL A 361 5.62 20.37 3.20
CA VAL A 361 5.61 21.15 1.95
C VAL A 361 6.55 22.34 2.08
N ASP A 362 6.38 23.13 3.14
CA ASP A 362 7.12 24.38 3.28
C ASP A 362 7.32 24.76 4.75
N PHE A 363 8.51 25.29 5.06
CA PHE A 363 8.85 25.78 6.40
C PHE A 363 8.53 27.27 6.50
N ARG A 364 7.87 27.68 7.58
CA ARG A 364 7.47 29.06 7.85
C ARG A 364 8.06 29.58 9.15
N GLU A 365 8.27 30.88 9.21
CA GLU A 365 8.68 31.56 10.44
C GLU A 365 7.49 31.92 11.33
N ASP A 366 7.74 32.09 12.63
CA ASP A 366 6.70 32.53 13.58
C ASP A 366 6.17 33.90 13.14
N GLY A 367 4.88 33.97 12.79
CA GLY A 367 4.21 35.20 12.35
C GLY A 367 3.92 35.31 10.85
N GLU A 368 4.34 34.32 10.05
CA GLU A 368 3.95 34.19 8.64
C GLU A 368 2.61 33.42 8.49
N PHE A 369 1.51 34.01 8.96
CA PHE A 369 0.16 33.43 8.87
C PHE A 369 -0.70 34.13 7.82
#